data_AF-A0A0F9FA71-F1
#
_entry.id   AF-A0A0F9FA71-F1
#
_cell.length_a   1.000
_cell.length_b   1.000
_cell.length_c   1.000
_cell.angle_alpha   90.00
_cell.angle_beta   90.00
_cell.angle_gamma   90.00
#
_symmetry.space_group_name_H-M   'P 1'
#
loop_
_entity.id
_entity.type
_entity.pdbx_description
1 polymer ?
#
loop_
_entity_poly.entity_id
_entity_poly.type
_entity_poly.pdbx_seq_one_letter_code
_entity_poly.pdbx_strand_id
1 'polypeptide(L)'
;MSNKKSQINLLNHSEAKVKLFGDYIQKYLNIICNDGYTKAIHIVDLFCGPGVYENGGEGSPVIALKKIKQTFYQFIDKREVKSPQIHCHFNDIDKERINTLENHIKENKLHYPNFGSLNLITKDYLEIVEELPSKFQKFKDTKA
;
A
#
# COMPACT_ATOMS: atom_id res chain seq x y z
N MET A 1 9.57 -27.08 2.12
CA MET A 1 8.40 -27.22 1.23
C MET A 1 8.69 -26.49 -0.07
N SER A 2 8.35 -27.06 -1.23
CA SER A 2 8.52 -26.39 -2.52
C SER A 2 7.54 -25.22 -2.63
N ASN A 3 8.02 -24.03 -3.02
CA ASN A 3 7.18 -22.84 -3.22
C ASN A 3 6.13 -23.10 -4.31
N LYS A 4 4.89 -22.66 -4.07
CA LYS A 4 3.83 -22.75 -5.08
C LYS A 4 4.10 -21.77 -6.22
N LYS A 5 3.77 -22.12 -7.47
CA LYS A 5 3.95 -21.25 -8.64
C LYS A 5 3.36 -19.84 -8.47
N SER A 6 2.23 -19.71 -7.76
CA SER A 6 1.57 -18.43 -7.48
C SER A 6 2.31 -17.53 -6.48
N GLN A 7 3.26 -18.08 -5.72
CA GLN A 7 4.10 -17.33 -4.78
C GLN A 7 5.31 -16.73 -5.49
N ILE A 8 5.65 -17.26 -6.67
CA ILE A 8 6.84 -16.91 -7.44
C ILE A 8 6.48 -16.05 -8.65
N ASN A 9 5.35 -16.37 -9.30
CA ASN A 9 4.87 -15.70 -10.50
C ASN A 9 3.50 -15.07 -10.27
N LEU A 10 3.29 -13.87 -10.82
CA LEU A 10 1.97 -13.27 -10.89
C LEU A 10 1.16 -14.00 -11.98
N LEU A 11 0.21 -14.84 -11.57
CA LEU A 11 -0.70 -15.56 -12.47
C LEU A 11 -1.82 -14.64 -12.97
N ASN A 12 -2.41 -14.93 -14.13
CA ASN A 12 -3.44 -14.08 -14.77
C ASN A 12 -4.60 -13.68 -13.84
N HIS A 13 -5.05 -14.58 -12.97
CA HIS A 13 -6.12 -14.27 -12.01
C HIS A 13 -5.64 -13.32 -10.89
N SER A 14 -4.38 -13.42 -10.48
CA SER A 14 -3.77 -12.48 -9.54
C SER A 14 -3.56 -11.13 -10.19
N GLU A 15 -3.12 -11.10 -11.45
CA GLU A 15 -3.02 -9.87 -12.24
C GLU A 15 -4.37 -9.17 -12.38
N ALA A 16 -5.45 -9.91 -12.66
CA ALA A 16 -6.80 -9.34 -12.71
C ALA A 16 -7.23 -8.70 -11.37
N LYS A 17 -6.93 -9.36 -10.23
CA LYS A 17 -7.20 -8.80 -8.90
C LYS A 17 -6.39 -7.53 -8.64
N VAL A 18 -5.10 -7.55 -8.98
CA VAL A 18 -4.21 -6.40 -8.80
C VAL A 18 -4.64 -5.22 -9.67
N LYS A 19 -5.05 -5.49 -10.92
CA LYS A 19 -5.62 -4.47 -11.81
C LYS A 19 -6.90 -3.86 -11.24
N LEU A 20 -7.84 -4.68 -10.80
CA LEU A 20 -9.08 -4.21 -10.17
C LEU A 20 -8.79 -3.36 -8.92
N PHE A 21 -7.88 -3.81 -8.06
CA PHE A 21 -7.42 -3.05 -6.91
C PHE A 21 -6.81 -1.70 -7.32
N GLY A 22 -5.95 -1.69 -8.33
CA GLY A 22 -5.31 -0.48 -8.86
C GLY A 22 -6.33 0.53 -9.41
N ASP A 23 -7.36 0.06 -10.10
CA ASP A 23 -8.44 0.91 -10.64
C ASP A 23 -9.32 1.46 -9.51
N TYR A 24 -9.63 0.62 -8.52
CA TYR A 24 -10.41 1.01 -7.36
C TYR A 24 -9.67 2.05 -6.51
N ILE A 25 -8.41 1.79 -6.15
CA ILE A 25 -7.65 2.68 -5.26
C ILE A 25 -7.40 4.04 -5.91
N GLN A 26 -7.17 4.10 -7.22
CA GLN A 26 -7.03 5.37 -7.92
C GLN A 26 -8.33 6.20 -7.86
N LYS A 27 -9.49 5.56 -8.07
CA LYS A 27 -10.79 6.25 -7.96
C LYS A 27 -11.05 6.71 -6.53
N TYR A 28 -10.80 5.85 -5.55
CA TYR A 28 -10.93 6.19 -4.13
C TYR A 28 -10.07 7.40 -3.75
N LEU A 29 -8.78 7.38 -4.09
CA LEU A 29 -7.85 8.46 -3.81
C LEU A 29 -8.27 9.77 -4.50
N ASN A 30 -8.72 9.72 -5.75
CA ASN A 30 -9.21 10.91 -6.45
C ASN A 30 -10.40 11.56 -5.75
N ILE A 31 -11.28 10.77 -5.12
CA ILE A 31 -12.45 11.29 -4.40
C ILE A 31 -12.03 11.82 -3.03
N ILE A 32 -11.44 10.95 -2.20
CA ILE A 32 -11.18 11.25 -0.79
C ILE A 32 -10.09 12.30 -0.63
N CYS A 33 -9.05 12.30 -1.48
CA CYS A 33 -8.06 13.36 -1.41
C CYS A 33 -8.64 14.74 -1.78
N ASN A 34 -9.77 14.82 -2.47
CA ASN A 34 -10.40 16.09 -2.87
C ASN A 34 -11.64 16.46 -2.02
N ASP A 35 -11.93 15.72 -0.94
CA ASP A 35 -13.14 15.97 -0.15
C ASP A 35 -13.09 17.24 0.71
N GLY A 36 -11.89 17.80 0.95
CA GLY A 36 -11.66 19.01 1.75
C GLY A 36 -11.57 18.79 3.26
N TYR A 37 -11.86 17.59 3.76
CA TYR A 37 -11.97 17.30 5.20
C TYR A 37 -10.96 16.24 5.66
N THR A 38 -10.67 15.23 4.84
CA THR A 38 -9.78 14.13 5.21
C THR A 38 -8.34 14.63 5.39
N LYS A 39 -7.76 14.34 6.56
CA LYS A 39 -6.39 14.73 6.93
C LYS A 39 -5.38 13.60 6.71
N ALA A 40 -5.82 12.36 6.91
CA ALA A 40 -4.98 11.19 6.71
C ALA A 40 -5.77 10.01 6.12
N ILE A 41 -5.07 9.19 5.34
CA ILE A 41 -5.57 7.92 4.81
C ILE A 41 -4.58 6.84 5.21
N HIS A 42 -5.04 5.70 5.71
CA HIS A 42 -4.23 4.52 5.94
C HIS A 42 -4.59 3.44 4.92
N ILE A 43 -3.59 2.91 4.22
CA ILE A 43 -3.74 1.75 3.35
C ILE A 43 -3.08 0.58 4.08
N VAL A 44 -3.86 -0.45 4.40
CA VAL A 44 -3.40 -1.63 5.14
C VAL A 44 -3.48 -2.86 4.23
N ASP A 45 -2.33 -3.47 3.95
CA ASP A 45 -2.24 -4.74 3.24
C ASP A 45 -1.58 -5.78 4.16
N LEU A 46 -2.39 -6.70 4.67
CA LEU A 46 -1.96 -7.70 5.65
C LEU A 46 -1.19 -8.88 5.03
N PHE A 47 -1.23 -9.02 3.71
CA PHE A 47 -0.63 -10.11 2.93
C PHE A 47 0.05 -9.57 1.68
N CYS A 48 0.93 -8.58 1.87
CA CYS A 48 1.45 -7.75 0.78
C CYS A 48 2.39 -8.49 -0.19
N GLY A 49 2.96 -9.62 0.22
CA GLY A 49 3.88 -10.38 -0.61
C GLY A 49 5.19 -9.63 -0.90
N PRO A 50 5.98 -10.10 -1.89
CA PRO A 50 7.29 -9.52 -2.23
C PRO A 50 7.20 -8.20 -3.01
N GLY A 51 6.00 -7.76 -3.38
CA GLY A 51 5.78 -6.58 -4.22
C GLY A 51 6.05 -6.78 -5.70
N VAL A 52 7.13 -7.48 -6.07
CA VAL A 52 7.44 -7.86 -7.45
C VAL A 52 7.73 -9.35 -7.53
N TYR A 53 7.19 -9.98 -8.56
CA TYR A 53 7.32 -11.40 -8.85
C TYR A 53 8.43 -11.66 -9.86
N GLU A 54 8.95 -12.89 -9.95
CA GLU A 54 10.08 -13.22 -10.83
C GLU A 54 9.81 -12.95 -12.31
N ASN A 55 8.55 -13.04 -12.74
CA ASN A 55 8.12 -12.71 -14.09
C ASN A 55 7.96 -11.19 -14.34
N GLY A 56 8.38 -10.34 -13.40
CA GLY A 56 8.23 -8.89 -13.47
C GLY A 56 6.82 -8.38 -13.13
N GLY A 57 5.90 -9.28 -12.74
CA GLY A 57 4.58 -8.88 -12.30
C GLY A 57 4.64 -8.04 -11.02
N GLU A 58 3.80 -7.02 -10.92
CA GLU A 58 3.72 -6.15 -9.75
C GLU A 58 2.52 -6.53 -8.88
N GLY A 59 2.74 -6.61 -7.58
CA GLY A 59 1.73 -6.89 -6.56
C GLY A 59 1.04 -5.64 -6.01
N SER A 60 0.09 -5.86 -5.09
CA SER A 60 -0.69 -4.80 -4.44
C SER A 60 0.12 -3.67 -3.81
N PRO A 61 1.23 -3.89 -3.04
CA PRO A 61 1.93 -2.77 -2.40
C PRO A 61 2.61 -1.86 -3.43
N VAL A 62 3.18 -2.42 -4.51
CA VAL A 62 3.82 -1.63 -5.58
C VAL A 62 2.78 -0.82 -6.35
N ILE A 63 1.65 -1.45 -6.71
CA ILE A 63 0.55 -0.75 -7.36
C ILE A 63 0.01 0.37 -6.48
N ALA A 64 -0.23 0.12 -5.19
CA ALA A 64 -0.70 1.15 -4.26
C ALA A 64 0.25 2.35 -4.22
N LEU A 65 1.56 2.13 -4.03
CA LEU A 65 2.56 3.19 -4.00
C LEU A 65 2.63 3.99 -5.30
N LYS A 66 2.50 3.34 -6.46
CA LYS A 66 2.43 4.04 -7.76
C LYS A 66 1.20 4.95 -7.85
N LYS A 67 0.03 4.47 -7.42
CA LYS A 67 -1.22 5.27 -7.43
C LYS A 67 -1.16 6.44 -6.42
N ILE A 68 -0.54 6.23 -5.27
CA ILE A 68 -0.30 7.27 -4.26
C ILE A 68 0.63 8.34 -4.82
N LYS A 69 1.79 7.95 -5.36
CA LYS A 69 2.76 8.86 -5.99
C LYS A 69 2.11 9.69 -7.08
N GLN A 70 1.32 9.05 -7.95
CA GLN A 70 0.55 9.73 -8.99
C GLN A 70 -0.42 10.76 -8.38
N THR A 71 -1.24 10.35 -7.41
CA THR A 71 -2.24 11.20 -6.76
C THR A 71 -1.58 12.39 -6.07
N PHE A 72 -0.44 12.16 -5.39
CA PHE A 72 0.29 13.20 -4.69
C PHE A 72 0.72 14.31 -5.64
N TYR A 73 1.45 13.99 -6.70
CA TYR A 73 1.91 15.01 -7.64
C TYR A 73 0.78 15.61 -8.50
N GLN A 74 -0.30 14.87 -8.73
CA GLN A 74 -1.46 15.39 -9.47
C GLN A 74 -2.25 16.42 -8.67
N PHE A 75 -2.46 16.18 -7.37
CA PHE A 75 -3.39 16.95 -6.53
C PHE A 75 -2.76 17.53 -5.27
N ILE A 76 -2.14 16.71 -4.44
CA ILE A 76 -1.74 17.09 -3.07
C ILE A 76 -0.56 18.07 -3.09
N ASP A 77 0.42 17.84 -3.95
CA ASP A 77 1.63 18.66 -4.06
C ASP A 77 1.36 20.07 -4.59
N LYS A 78 0.20 20.31 -5.22
CA LYS A 78 -0.16 21.63 -5.73
C LYS A 78 -0.85 22.51 -4.68
N ARG A 79 -1.17 21.95 -3.52
CA ARG A 79 -1.87 22.64 -2.43
C ARG A 79 -0.88 23.32 -1.50
N GLU A 80 -1.32 24.39 -0.86
CA GLU A 80 -0.59 25.04 0.23
C GLU A 80 -0.40 24.06 1.40
N VAL A 81 -1.48 23.38 1.79
CA VAL A 81 -1.45 22.31 2.78
C VAL A 81 -1.39 20.95 2.08
N LYS A 82 -0.30 20.19 2.29
CA LYS A 82 -0.06 18.86 1.69
C LYS A 82 -0.89 17.75 2.36
N SER A 83 -2.21 17.87 2.27
CA SER A 83 -3.19 16.97 2.88
C SER A 83 -4.09 16.34 1.81
N PRO A 84 -4.58 15.09 2.01
CA PRO A 84 -4.27 14.21 3.13
C PRO A 84 -2.88 13.55 3.03
N GLN A 85 -2.29 13.22 4.18
CA GLN A 85 -1.16 12.29 4.25
C GLN A 85 -1.66 10.85 4.06
N ILE A 86 -0.97 10.06 3.25
CA ILE A 86 -1.34 8.69 2.90
C ILE A 86 -0.29 7.74 3.47
N HIS A 87 -0.65 7.10 4.57
CA HIS A 87 0.18 6.15 5.30
C HIS A 87 -0.04 4.73 4.78
N CYS A 88 1.02 4.00 4.52
CA CYS A 88 0.98 2.61 4.09
C CYS A 88 1.45 1.68 5.21
N HIS A 89 0.75 0.56 5.39
CA HIS A 89 1.12 -0.52 6.30
C HIS A 89 1.08 -1.83 5.53
N PHE A 90 2.25 -2.36 5.21
CA PHE A 90 2.40 -3.59 4.44
C PHE A 90 2.99 -4.67 5.31
N ASN A 91 2.24 -5.76 5.48
CA ASN A 91 2.63 -6.91 6.28
C ASN A 91 2.74 -8.17 5.43
N ASP A 92 3.72 -9.00 5.75
CA ASP A 92 3.77 -10.41 5.36
C ASP A 92 4.47 -11.16 6.48
N ILE A 93 4.03 -12.39 6.74
CA ILE A 93 4.65 -13.24 7.77
C ILE A 93 6.08 -13.66 7.36
N ASP A 94 6.37 -13.67 6.06
CA ASP A 94 7.67 -13.99 5.50
C ASP A 94 8.56 -12.74 5.40
N LYS A 95 9.59 -12.70 6.25
CA LYS A 95 10.56 -11.61 6.32
C LYS A 95 11.28 -11.38 5.00
N GLU A 96 11.58 -12.42 4.24
CA GLU A 96 12.34 -12.27 3.00
C GLU A 96 11.52 -11.56 1.92
N ARG A 97 10.20 -11.75 1.93
CA ARG A 97 9.29 -10.99 1.06
C ARG A 97 9.25 -9.52 1.43
N ILE A 98 9.25 -9.21 2.72
CA ILE A 98 9.34 -7.83 3.20
C ILE A 98 10.68 -7.19 2.80
N ASN A 99 11.80 -7.89 2.96
CA ASN A 99 13.11 -7.42 2.51
C ASN A 99 13.11 -7.15 0.99
N THR A 100 12.53 -8.06 0.20
CA THR A 100 12.40 -7.91 -1.26
C THR A 100 11.59 -6.67 -1.62
N LEU A 101 10.44 -6.48 -0.98
CA LEU A 101 9.58 -5.32 -1.17
C LEU A 101 10.31 -4.02 -0.79
N GLU A 102 11.01 -4.00 0.36
CA GLU A 102 11.74 -2.83 0.83
C GLU A 102 12.82 -2.40 -0.16
N ASN A 103 13.62 -3.35 -0.64
CA ASN A 103 14.68 -3.08 -1.63
C ASN A 103 14.08 -2.52 -2.92
N HIS A 104 13.02 -3.17 -3.44
CA HIS A 104 12.35 -2.72 -4.65
C HIS A 104 11.79 -1.29 -4.52
N ILE A 105 11.19 -0.95 -3.37
CA ILE A 105 10.68 0.40 -3.08
C ILE A 105 11.79 1.44 -3.11
N LYS A 106 12.94 1.13 -2.49
CA LYS A 106 14.11 2.03 -2.41
C LYS A 106 14.72 2.26 -3.80
N GLU A 107 15.00 1.19 -4.53
CA GLU A 107 15.61 1.23 -5.86
C GLU A 107 14.76 2.03 -6.85
N ASN A 108 13.45 1.85 -6.80
CA ASN A 108 12.50 2.47 -7.74
C ASN A 108 11.91 3.78 -7.22
N LYS A 109 12.34 4.25 -6.03
CA LYS A 109 11.88 5.47 -5.37
C LYS A 109 10.35 5.58 -5.38
N LEU A 110 9.69 4.51 -4.92
CA LEU A 110 8.23 4.39 -4.95
C LEU A 110 7.53 5.18 -3.84
N HIS A 111 8.26 5.52 -2.78
CA HIS A 111 7.73 6.23 -1.62
C HIS A 111 8.67 7.36 -1.18
N TYR A 112 8.08 8.45 -0.67
CA TYR A 112 8.79 9.56 -0.07
C TYR A 112 8.07 10.01 1.21
N PRO A 113 8.77 10.52 2.24
CA PRO A 113 8.16 10.88 3.53
C PRO A 113 7.04 11.93 3.45
N ASN A 114 7.01 12.75 2.40
CA ASN A 114 5.97 13.75 2.19
C ASN A 114 4.62 13.15 1.74
N PHE A 115 4.61 11.89 1.28
CA PHE A 115 3.37 11.19 0.96
C PHE A 115 2.66 10.77 2.24
N GLY A 116 3.42 10.33 3.24
CA GLY A 116 2.97 9.77 4.50
C GLY A 116 4.03 8.82 5.04
N SER A 117 3.66 7.99 6.02
CA SER A 117 4.57 6.97 6.57
C SER A 117 4.48 5.67 5.77
N LEU A 118 5.59 4.96 5.63
CA LEU A 118 5.64 3.60 5.09
C LEU A 118 6.09 2.65 6.18
N ASN A 119 5.18 1.78 6.63
CA ASN A 119 5.45 0.78 7.65
C ASN A 119 5.49 -0.60 6.99
N LEU A 120 6.66 -1.25 7.04
CA LEU A 120 6.86 -2.62 6.62
C LEU A 120 6.91 -3.51 7.87
N ILE A 121 6.03 -4.51 7.93
CA ILE A 121 5.76 -5.29 9.14
C ILE A 121 5.97 -6.76 8.82
N THR A 122 6.55 -7.51 9.76
CA THR A 122 6.68 -8.96 9.69
C THR A 122 6.03 -9.59 10.91
N LYS A 123 4.73 -9.87 10.80
CA LYS A 123 3.93 -10.50 11.84
C LYS A 123 2.90 -11.46 11.25
N ASP A 124 2.38 -12.36 12.09
CA ASP A 124 1.11 -13.00 11.80
C ASP A 124 0.02 -11.91 11.69
N TYR A 125 -0.80 -11.98 10.64
CA TYR A 125 -1.87 -11.03 10.42
C TYR A 125 -2.90 -11.03 11.55
N LEU A 126 -3.08 -12.16 12.25
CA LEU A 126 -4.02 -12.26 13.37
C LEU A 126 -3.64 -11.30 14.51
N GLU A 127 -2.35 -11.19 14.82
CA GLU A 127 -1.86 -10.23 15.81
C GLU A 127 -2.20 -8.79 15.41
N ILE A 128 -2.09 -8.47 14.11
CA ILE A 128 -2.40 -7.12 13.61
C ILE A 128 -3.91 -6.87 13.70
N VAL A 129 -4.73 -7.84 13.29
CA VAL A 129 -6.20 -7.73 13.29
C VAL A 129 -6.73 -7.48 14.70
N GLU A 130 -6.16 -8.12 15.73
CA GLU A 130 -6.52 -7.87 17.13
C GLU A 130 -6.23 -6.42 17.57
N GLU A 131 -5.17 -5.81 17.05
CA GLU A 131 -4.81 -4.42 17.37
C GLU A 131 -5.64 -3.37 16.60
N LEU A 132 -6.15 -3.70 15.40
CA LEU A 132 -6.78 -2.73 14.49
C LEU A 132 -7.98 -1.97 15.08
N PRO A 133 -8.95 -2.61 15.77
CA PRO A 133 -10.10 -1.89 16.33
C PRO A 133 -9.68 -0.76 17.29
N SER A 134 -8.70 -1.03 18.14
CA SER A 134 -8.19 -0.04 19.11
C SER A 134 -7.47 1.13 18.42
N LYS A 135 -6.81 0.88 17.28
CA LYS A 135 -6.18 1.91 16.45
C LYS A 135 -7.22 2.75 15.74
N PHE A 136 -8.22 2.12 15.11
CA PHE A 136 -9.26 2.80 14.35
C PHE A 136 -10.15 3.69 15.21
N GLN A 137 -10.42 3.33 16.47
CA GLN A 137 -11.17 4.20 17.39
C GLN A 137 -10.51 5.55 17.64
N LYS A 138 -9.19 5.66 17.45
CA LYS A 138 -8.44 6.91 17.64
C LYS A 138 -8.46 7.81 16.41
N PHE A 139 -9.01 7.34 15.29
CA PHE A 139 -9.08 8.07 14.04
C PHE A 139 -10.32 8.99 14.04
N LYS A 140 -10.11 10.31 13.94
CA LYS A 140 -11.20 11.31 13.82
C LYS A 140 -11.39 11.75 12.37
N ASP A 141 -10.40 12.43 11.81
CA ASP A 141 -10.42 12.96 10.43
C ASP A 141 -9.58 12.09 9.48
N THR A 142 -9.60 10.79 9.74
CA THR A 142 -8.73 9.80 9.13
C THR A 142 -9.56 8.68 8.53
N LYS A 143 -9.17 8.20 7.34
CA LYS A 143 -9.76 7.02 6.70
C LYS A 143 -8.77 5.86 6.75
N ALA A 144 -9.28 4.63 6.84
CA ALA A 144 -8.50 3.39 6.78
C ALA A 144 -9.25 2.35 5.97
#